data_AF-A0A9J6ZYW4-F1
#
_entry.id   AF-A0A9J6ZYW4-F1
#
_cell.length_a   1.000
_cell.length_b   1.000
_cell.length_c   1.000
_cell.angle_alpha   90.00
_cell.angle_beta   90.00
_cell.angle_gamma   90.00
#
_symmetry.space_group_name_H-M   'P 1'
#
loop_
_entity.id
_entity.type
_entity.pdbx_description
1 polymer ?
#
loop_
_entity_poly.entity_id
_entity_poly.type
_entity_poly.pdbx_seq_one_letter_code
_entity_poly.pdbx_strand_id
1 'polypeptide(L)'
;MNTIFQFVGYLAALAAGAFVIAKILIRSALARNLASHKTRLWRQQQQEMNDHKRKVDALFRQATRIHERELDALSGAWGRLINAMSSAELTMEKSETSIDFDGISNDKLAELMDGQGFSDRSRKLLMASDDKRETYLELRRNRRVELAFAAVREFHEYVQKNSIFLGNDLKELFIAIDKMLMQAIAKTDWELGFELPAGWTNPFKQLVEELQPQLDELSGLIQKHIAQEKMV
;
A
#
# COMPACT_ATOMS: atom_id res chain seq x y z
N MET A 1 -98.81 -22.89 35.57
CA MET A 1 -98.06 -21.71 35.07
C MET A 1 -96.59 -21.66 35.51
N ASN A 2 -96.07 -22.57 36.37
CA ASN A 2 -94.67 -22.52 36.83
C ASN A 2 -93.63 -23.24 35.94
N THR A 3 -94.06 -24.17 35.08
CA THR A 3 -93.14 -25.00 34.29
C THR A 3 -92.50 -24.26 33.10
N ILE A 4 -93.21 -23.30 32.51
CA ILE A 4 -92.70 -22.48 31.39
C ILE A 4 -91.58 -21.53 31.85
N PHE A 5 -91.73 -20.89 33.01
CA PHE A 5 -90.69 -20.01 33.57
C PHE A 5 -89.42 -20.76 33.97
N GLN A 6 -89.53 -21.99 34.47
CA GLN A 6 -88.38 -22.84 34.77
C GLN A 6 -87.63 -23.27 33.50
N PHE A 7 -88.36 -23.57 32.42
CA PHE A 7 -87.75 -23.95 31.14
C PHE A 7 -87.02 -22.78 30.47
N VAL A 8 -87.63 -21.59 30.46
CA VAL A 8 -87.00 -20.36 29.92
C VAL A 8 -85.78 -19.96 30.76
N GLY A 9 -85.85 -20.07 32.08
CA GLY A 9 -84.70 -19.82 32.97
C GLY A 9 -83.53 -20.78 32.73
N TYR A 10 -83.82 -22.06 32.49
CA TYR A 10 -82.79 -23.06 32.17
C TYR A 10 -82.12 -22.80 30.81
N LEU A 11 -82.90 -22.44 29.79
CA LEU A 11 -82.37 -22.06 28.47
C LEU A 11 -81.51 -20.78 28.53
N ALA A 12 -81.93 -19.79 29.30
CA ALA A 12 -81.14 -18.56 29.51
C ALA A 12 -79.83 -18.85 30.25
N ALA A 13 -79.84 -19.72 31.25
CA ALA A 13 -78.63 -20.15 31.97
C ALA A 13 -77.67 -20.94 31.06
N LEU A 14 -78.18 -21.82 30.21
CA LEU A 14 -77.39 -22.54 29.21
C LEU A 14 -76.77 -21.59 28.16
N ALA A 15 -77.54 -20.61 27.68
CA ALA A 15 -77.05 -19.60 26.74
C ALA A 15 -75.96 -18.72 27.38
N ALA A 16 -76.15 -18.29 28.63
CA ALA A 16 -75.14 -17.52 29.37
C ALA A 16 -73.87 -18.34 29.65
N GLY A 17 -74.02 -19.61 30.03
CA GLY A 17 -72.88 -20.54 30.22
C GLY A 17 -72.10 -20.77 28.93
N ALA A 18 -72.79 -21.01 27.82
CA ALA A 18 -72.18 -21.17 26.50
C ALA A 18 -71.43 -19.90 26.04
N PHE A 19 -72.01 -18.72 26.31
CA PHE A 19 -71.37 -17.43 26.00
C PHE A 19 -70.08 -17.21 26.80
N VAL A 20 -70.07 -17.54 28.10
CA VAL A 20 -68.87 -17.44 28.95
C VAL A 20 -67.76 -18.37 28.45
N ILE A 21 -68.10 -19.63 28.14
CA ILE A 21 -67.15 -20.61 27.61
C ILE A 21 -66.59 -20.14 26.26
N ALA A 22 -67.45 -19.69 25.34
CA ALA A 22 -67.02 -19.17 24.04
C ALA A 22 -66.07 -17.97 24.20
N LYS A 23 -66.36 -17.04 25.11
CA LYS A 23 -65.50 -15.89 25.41
C LYS A 23 -64.13 -16.30 25.94
N ILE A 24 -64.05 -17.32 26.80
CA ILE A 24 -62.78 -17.86 27.31
C ILE A 24 -61.97 -18.52 26.19
N LEU A 25 -62.63 -19.34 25.35
CA LEU A 25 -61.98 -20.00 24.21
C LEU A 25 -61.45 -18.99 23.19
N ILE A 26 -62.24 -17.97 22.84
CA ILE A 26 -61.82 -16.89 21.94
C ILE A 26 -60.64 -16.12 22.53
N ARG A 27 -60.68 -15.76 23.82
CA ARG A 27 -59.56 -15.06 24.48
C ARG A 27 -58.29 -15.91 24.52
N SER A 28 -58.41 -17.20 24.82
CA SER A 28 -57.27 -18.12 24.82
C SER A 28 -56.69 -18.35 23.42
N ALA A 29 -57.54 -18.50 22.41
CA ALA A 29 -57.11 -18.60 21.01
C ALA A 29 -56.43 -17.31 20.53
N LEU A 30 -57.01 -16.15 20.84
CA LEU A 30 -56.44 -14.84 20.49
C LEU A 30 -55.10 -14.62 21.21
N ALA A 31 -55.01 -14.93 22.50
CA ALA A 31 -53.77 -14.80 23.26
C ALA A 31 -52.66 -15.71 22.70
N ARG A 32 -52.98 -16.96 22.33
CA ARG A 32 -52.04 -17.88 21.67
C ARG A 32 -51.58 -17.36 20.31
N ASN A 33 -52.50 -16.87 19.48
CA ASN A 33 -52.17 -16.30 18.18
C ASN A 33 -51.29 -15.06 18.33
N LEU A 34 -51.64 -14.12 19.22
CA LEU A 34 -50.85 -12.93 19.48
C LEU A 34 -49.45 -13.27 20.01
N ALA A 35 -49.33 -14.23 20.92
CA ALA A 35 -48.03 -14.69 21.41
C ALA A 35 -47.20 -15.28 20.27
N SER A 36 -47.78 -16.13 19.42
CA SER A 36 -47.08 -16.73 18.27
C SER A 36 -46.66 -15.69 17.23
N HIS A 37 -47.53 -14.71 16.92
CA HIS A 37 -47.22 -13.60 16.01
C HIS A 37 -46.09 -12.73 16.57
N LYS A 38 -46.14 -12.39 17.87
CA LYS A 38 -45.08 -11.66 18.54
C LYS A 38 -43.76 -12.42 18.45
N THR A 39 -43.72 -13.70 18.82
CA THR A 39 -42.48 -14.49 18.75
C THR A 39 -41.96 -14.62 17.32
N ARG A 40 -42.84 -14.76 16.32
CA ARG A 40 -42.46 -14.78 14.91
C ARG A 40 -41.85 -13.46 14.46
N LEU A 41 -42.47 -12.34 14.79
CA LEU A 41 -41.95 -11.00 14.49
C LEU A 41 -40.60 -10.77 15.17
N TRP A 42 -40.46 -11.14 16.44
CA TRP A 42 -39.18 -11.06 17.15
C TRP A 42 -38.09 -11.91 16.50
N ARG A 43 -38.41 -13.15 16.09
CA ARG A 43 -37.46 -14.00 15.37
C ARG A 43 -37.07 -13.41 14.02
N GLN A 44 -38.03 -12.89 13.26
CA GLN A 44 -37.79 -12.22 11.98
C GLN A 44 -36.90 -10.99 12.17
N GLN A 45 -37.24 -10.11 13.12
CA GLN A 45 -36.45 -8.92 13.42
C GLN A 45 -35.03 -9.28 13.90
N GLN A 46 -34.88 -10.32 14.73
CA GLN A 46 -33.56 -10.78 15.17
C GLN A 46 -32.75 -11.35 14.01
N GLN A 47 -33.39 -12.08 13.09
CA GLN A 47 -32.76 -12.62 11.90
C GLN A 47 -32.31 -11.48 10.96
N GLU A 48 -33.19 -10.52 10.67
CA GLU A 48 -32.88 -9.34 9.86
C GLU A 48 -31.73 -8.54 10.48
N MET A 49 -31.76 -8.29 11.80
CA MET A 49 -30.67 -7.61 12.50
C MET A 49 -29.36 -8.38 12.40
N ASN A 50 -29.37 -9.71 12.54
CA ASN A 50 -28.18 -10.54 12.39
C ASN A 50 -27.65 -10.52 10.95
N ASP A 51 -28.54 -10.53 9.96
CA ASP A 51 -28.17 -10.46 8.55
C ASP A 51 -27.59 -9.08 8.19
N HIS A 52 -28.15 -8.00 8.73
CA HIS A 52 -27.57 -6.66 8.61
C HIS A 52 -26.20 -6.57 9.28
N LYS A 53 -26.04 -7.09 10.50
CA LYS A 53 -24.73 -7.14 11.18
C LYS A 53 -23.69 -7.88 10.35
N ARG A 54 -24.03 -9.07 9.83
CA ARG A 54 -23.13 -9.84 8.97
C ARG A 54 -22.71 -9.08 7.70
N LYS A 55 -23.63 -8.34 7.09
CA LYS A 55 -23.33 -7.51 5.91
C LYS A 55 -22.40 -6.36 6.28
N VAL A 56 -22.67 -5.66 7.38
CA VAL A 56 -21.79 -4.60 7.90
C VAL A 56 -20.40 -5.15 8.21
N ASP A 57 -20.30 -6.29 8.91
CA ASP A 57 -19.02 -6.93 9.25
C ASP A 57 -18.26 -7.41 8.00
N ALA A 58 -18.97 -7.81 6.94
CA ALA A 58 -18.35 -8.19 5.68
C ALA A 58 -17.77 -6.98 4.94
N LEU A 59 -18.53 -5.88 4.85
CA LEU A 59 -18.09 -4.63 4.24
C LEU A 59 -16.92 -4.02 5.01
N PHE A 60 -16.97 -4.02 6.35
CA PHE A 60 -15.88 -3.51 7.18
C PHE A 60 -14.61 -4.32 6.97
N ARG A 61 -14.68 -5.67 6.99
CA ARG A 61 -13.51 -6.52 6.70
C ARG A 61 -12.95 -6.30 5.31
N GLN A 62 -13.79 -6.06 4.31
CA GLN A 62 -13.34 -5.73 2.97
C GLN A 62 -12.63 -4.39 2.93
N ALA A 63 -13.19 -3.35 3.56
CA ALA A 63 -12.59 -2.03 3.65
C ALA A 63 -11.23 -2.07 4.38
N THR A 64 -11.15 -2.76 5.52
CA THR A 64 -9.89 -2.95 6.26
C THR A 64 -8.81 -3.59 5.38
N ARG A 65 -9.15 -4.65 4.63
CA ARG A 65 -8.19 -5.31 3.72
C ARG A 65 -7.73 -4.40 2.57
N ILE A 66 -8.59 -3.51 2.10
CA ILE A 66 -8.21 -2.54 1.06
C ILE A 66 -7.22 -1.54 1.66
N HIS A 67 -7.51 -0.97 2.83
CA HIS A 67 -6.61 -0.03 3.50
C HIS A 67 -5.26 -0.66 3.85
N GLU A 68 -5.24 -1.89 4.36
CA GLU A 68 -3.99 -2.63 4.57
C GLU A 68 -3.14 -2.71 3.28
N ARG A 69 -3.78 -2.96 2.13
CA ARG A 69 -3.10 -2.99 0.83
C ARG A 69 -2.63 -1.62 0.35
N GLU A 70 -3.41 -0.57 0.61
CA GLU A 70 -3.03 0.82 0.33
C GLU A 70 -1.79 1.21 1.12
N LEU A 71 -1.74 0.90 2.41
CA LEU A 71 -0.58 1.15 3.28
C LEU A 71 0.66 0.35 2.88
N ASP A 72 0.49 -0.94 2.56
CA ASP A 72 1.57 -1.79 2.06
C ASP A 72 2.13 -1.24 0.74
N ALA A 73 1.26 -0.85 -0.19
CA ALA A 73 1.64 -0.24 -1.45
C ALA A 73 2.39 1.07 -1.22
N LEU A 74 1.89 1.94 -0.35
CA LEU A 74 2.47 3.25 -0.09
C LEU A 74 3.86 3.15 0.55
N SER A 75 3.98 2.36 1.62
CA SER A 75 5.26 2.15 2.32
C SER A 75 6.30 1.49 1.42
N GLY A 76 5.89 0.49 0.62
CA GLY A 76 6.77 -0.17 -0.33
C GLY A 76 7.21 0.72 -1.50
N ALA A 77 6.37 1.68 -1.93
CA ALA A 77 6.73 2.67 -2.95
C ALA A 77 7.72 3.69 -2.38
N TRP A 78 7.46 4.19 -1.16
CA TRP A 78 8.35 5.11 -0.47
C TRP A 78 9.75 4.52 -0.23
N GLY A 79 9.83 3.28 0.30
CA GLY A 79 11.12 2.63 0.52
C GLY A 79 11.95 2.45 -0.75
N ARG A 80 11.30 2.13 -1.87
CA ARG A 80 11.98 2.01 -3.18
C ARG A 80 12.39 3.36 -3.75
N LEU A 81 11.59 4.40 -3.54
CA LEU A 81 11.96 5.76 -3.92
C LEU A 81 13.25 6.20 -3.21
N ILE A 82 13.33 5.99 -1.88
CA ILE A 82 14.54 6.32 -1.11
C ILE A 82 15.75 5.55 -1.63
N ASN A 83 15.61 4.24 -1.89
CA ASN A 83 16.69 3.43 -2.46
C ASN A 83 17.14 3.92 -3.85
N ALA A 84 16.18 4.29 -4.70
CA ALA A 84 16.45 4.84 -6.03
C ALA A 84 17.18 6.18 -5.95
N MET A 85 16.76 7.08 -5.04
CA MET A 85 17.41 8.35 -4.78
C MET A 85 18.84 8.17 -4.26
N SER A 86 19.05 7.32 -3.26
CA SER A 86 20.40 7.06 -2.73
C SER A 86 21.31 6.43 -3.79
N SER A 87 20.77 5.55 -4.64
CA SER A 87 21.54 4.96 -5.74
C SER A 87 21.90 6.01 -6.80
N ALA A 88 20.98 6.93 -7.11
CA ALA A 88 21.23 8.05 -8.02
C ALA A 88 22.30 9.00 -7.45
N GLU A 89 22.27 9.31 -6.15
CA GLU A 89 23.27 10.13 -5.47
C GLU A 89 24.69 9.55 -5.62
N LEU A 90 24.83 8.24 -5.43
CA LEU A 90 26.12 7.54 -5.55
C LEU A 90 26.74 7.64 -6.95
N THR A 91 25.95 7.86 -8.00
CA THR A 91 26.48 8.05 -9.36
C THR A 91 27.23 9.37 -9.51
N MET A 92 26.90 10.37 -8.69
CA MET A 92 27.42 11.73 -8.79
C MET A 92 28.50 12.04 -7.74
N GLU A 93 28.65 11.15 -6.74
CA GLU A 93 29.74 11.22 -5.78
C GLU A 93 31.09 11.03 -6.50
N LYS A 94 31.87 12.12 -6.61
CA LYS A 94 33.29 12.06 -6.96
C LYS A 94 34.06 11.39 -5.83
N SER A 95 34.04 10.06 -5.78
CA SER A 95 34.83 9.34 -4.78
C SER A 95 36.30 9.38 -5.22
N GLU A 96 37.07 10.31 -4.67
CA GLU A 96 38.53 10.23 -4.68
C GLU A 96 38.93 9.08 -3.76
N THR A 97 38.97 7.87 -4.30
CA THR A 97 39.52 6.75 -3.55
C THR A 97 41.01 6.79 -3.76
N SER A 98 41.77 7.08 -2.70
CA SER A 98 43.23 7.13 -2.69
C SER A 98 43.83 5.72 -2.72
N ILE A 99 43.35 4.86 -3.63
CA ILE A 99 43.94 3.55 -3.85
C ILE A 99 45.21 3.77 -4.66
N ASP A 100 46.33 3.38 -4.09
CA ASP A 100 47.61 3.30 -4.79
C ASP A 100 47.63 2.02 -5.63
N PHE A 101 47.47 2.18 -6.94
CA PHE A 101 47.48 1.07 -7.91
C PHE A 101 48.90 0.66 -8.32
N ASP A 102 49.92 1.44 -8.00
CA ASP A 102 51.31 1.13 -8.37
C ASP A 102 51.89 0.06 -7.44
N GLY A 103 51.41 0.01 -6.19
CA GLY A 103 51.85 -0.96 -5.19
C GLY A 103 50.99 -2.23 -5.05
N ILE A 104 49.85 -2.33 -5.73
CA ILE A 104 48.91 -3.45 -5.54
C ILE A 104 49.27 -4.64 -6.44
N SER A 105 49.40 -5.84 -5.86
CA SER A 105 49.60 -7.06 -6.65
C SER A 105 48.33 -7.41 -7.43
N ASN A 106 48.48 -8.11 -8.56
CA ASN A 106 47.34 -8.53 -9.38
C ASN A 106 46.33 -9.39 -8.60
N ASP A 107 46.80 -10.22 -7.66
CA ASP A 107 45.93 -11.05 -6.82
C ASP A 107 45.06 -10.20 -5.89
N LYS A 108 45.64 -9.19 -5.24
CA LYS A 108 44.89 -8.24 -4.38
C LYS A 108 43.93 -7.38 -5.18
N LEU A 109 44.32 -7.02 -6.41
CA LEU A 109 43.45 -6.27 -7.31
C LEU A 109 42.23 -7.13 -7.73
N ALA A 110 42.44 -8.42 -8.00
CA ALA A 110 41.36 -9.35 -8.29
C ALA A 110 40.41 -9.48 -7.08
N GLU A 111 40.94 -9.67 -5.87
CA GLU A 111 40.15 -9.75 -4.64
C GLU A 111 39.32 -8.48 -4.40
N LEU A 112 39.92 -7.30 -4.60
CA LEU A 112 39.21 -6.02 -4.53
C LEU A 112 38.04 -5.97 -5.52
N MET A 113 38.28 -6.39 -6.76
CA MET A 113 37.24 -6.38 -7.78
C MET A 113 36.12 -7.37 -7.50
N ASP A 114 36.43 -8.52 -6.91
CA ASP A 114 35.47 -9.53 -6.51
C ASP A 114 34.57 -9.04 -5.37
N GLY A 115 35.15 -8.38 -4.37
CA GLY A 115 34.39 -7.76 -3.28
C GLY A 115 33.44 -6.65 -3.74
N GLN A 116 33.76 -5.98 -4.85
CA GLN A 116 32.89 -4.99 -5.48
C GLN A 116 31.92 -5.61 -6.51
N GLY A 117 32.05 -6.91 -6.81
CA GLY A 117 31.19 -7.68 -7.71
C GLY A 117 31.38 -7.39 -9.20
N PHE A 118 32.57 -6.97 -9.62
CA PHE A 118 32.87 -6.74 -11.04
C PHE A 118 32.85 -8.04 -11.86
N SER A 119 32.51 -7.91 -13.14
CA SER A 119 32.53 -9.05 -14.08
C SER A 119 33.96 -9.47 -14.46
N ASP A 120 34.14 -10.73 -14.88
CA ASP A 120 35.40 -11.25 -15.43
C ASP A 120 35.97 -10.37 -16.55
N ARG A 121 35.08 -9.81 -17.39
CA ARG A 121 35.46 -8.92 -18.48
C ARG A 121 36.07 -7.62 -17.94
N SER A 122 35.43 -7.00 -16.95
CA SER A 122 35.92 -5.78 -16.30
C SER A 122 37.26 -6.02 -15.62
N ARG A 123 37.45 -7.19 -14.98
CA ARG A 123 38.72 -7.58 -14.35
C ARG A 123 39.84 -7.70 -15.38
N LYS A 124 39.58 -8.40 -16.48
CA LYS A 124 40.55 -8.53 -17.58
C LYS A 124 40.91 -7.19 -18.20
N LEU A 125 39.92 -6.31 -18.38
CA LEU A 125 40.15 -4.96 -18.89
C LEU A 125 41.06 -4.16 -17.95
N LEU A 126 40.80 -4.20 -16.64
CA LEU A 126 41.62 -3.51 -15.65
C LEU A 126 43.06 -4.03 -15.62
N MET A 127 43.24 -5.35 -15.64
CA MET A 127 44.58 -5.98 -15.61
C MET A 127 45.41 -5.68 -16.87
N ALA A 128 44.75 -5.48 -18.02
CA ALA A 128 45.39 -5.19 -19.29
C ALA A 128 45.62 -3.70 -19.54
N SER A 129 45.14 -2.81 -18.65
CA SER A 129 45.24 -1.37 -18.83
C SER A 129 46.60 -0.82 -18.38
N ASP A 130 47.10 0.16 -19.13
CA ASP A 130 48.29 0.93 -18.77
C ASP A 130 48.03 1.84 -17.56
N ASP A 131 46.88 2.53 -17.53
CA ASP A 131 46.40 3.31 -16.39
C ASP A 131 45.27 2.55 -15.66
N LYS A 132 45.68 1.72 -14.70
CA LYS A 132 44.76 0.96 -13.86
C LYS A 132 43.88 1.86 -13.01
N ARG A 133 44.38 3.01 -12.56
CA ARG A 133 43.62 3.91 -11.69
C ARG A 133 42.44 4.48 -12.45
N GLU A 134 42.70 5.07 -13.62
CA GLU A 134 41.67 5.64 -14.49
C GLU A 134 40.65 4.57 -14.88
N THR A 135 41.13 3.41 -15.33
CA THR A 135 40.26 2.29 -15.75
C THR A 135 39.38 1.78 -14.61
N TYR A 136 39.92 1.67 -13.38
CA TYR A 136 39.14 1.26 -12.21
C TYR A 136 38.05 2.28 -11.88
N LEU A 137 38.39 3.57 -11.90
CA LEU A 137 37.44 4.65 -11.63
C LEU A 137 36.31 4.65 -12.66
N GLU A 138 36.62 4.48 -13.95
CA GLU A 138 35.63 4.36 -15.01
C GLU A 138 34.71 3.14 -14.80
N LEU A 139 35.30 1.96 -14.55
CA LEU A 139 34.53 0.73 -14.30
C LEU A 139 33.60 0.89 -13.10
N ARG A 140 34.09 1.43 -11.99
CA ARG A 140 33.30 1.67 -10.77
C ARG A 140 32.17 2.66 -11.04
N ARG A 141 32.45 3.72 -11.79
CA ARG A 141 31.47 4.72 -12.19
C ARG A 141 30.35 4.10 -13.04
N ASN A 142 30.70 3.35 -14.08
CA ASN A 142 29.71 2.69 -14.95
C ASN A 142 28.83 1.72 -14.14
N ARG A 143 29.43 0.95 -13.23
CA ARG A 143 28.69 0.07 -12.31
C ARG A 143 27.70 0.85 -11.42
N ARG A 144 28.09 2.01 -10.88
CA ARG A 144 27.19 2.84 -10.07
C ARG A 144 25.97 3.31 -10.89
N VAL A 145 26.19 3.72 -12.14
CA VAL A 145 25.12 4.10 -13.06
C VAL A 145 24.18 2.92 -13.34
N GLU A 146 24.71 1.73 -13.61
CA GLU A 146 23.91 0.51 -13.79
C GLU A 146 23.05 0.19 -12.56
N LEU A 147 23.62 0.28 -11.36
CA LEU A 147 22.90 0.06 -10.10
C LEU A 147 21.79 1.11 -9.89
N ALA A 148 22.05 2.38 -10.22
CA ALA A 148 21.08 3.45 -10.12
C ALA A 148 19.90 3.24 -11.09
N PHE A 149 20.17 2.89 -12.35
CA PHE A 149 19.12 2.53 -13.31
C PHE A 149 18.30 1.33 -12.85
N ALA A 150 18.96 0.30 -12.29
CA ALA A 150 18.27 -0.86 -11.75
C ALA A 150 17.32 -0.49 -10.60
N ALA A 151 17.76 0.37 -9.68
CA ALA A 151 16.95 0.83 -8.55
C ALA A 151 15.77 1.70 -9.00
N VAL A 152 15.98 2.65 -9.93
CA VAL A 152 14.89 3.46 -10.50
C VAL A 152 13.89 2.59 -11.25
N ARG A 153 14.36 1.61 -12.04
CA ARG A 153 13.46 0.66 -12.71
C ARG A 153 12.63 -0.15 -11.72
N GLU A 154 13.23 -0.63 -10.62
CA GLU A 154 12.48 -1.36 -9.59
C GLU A 154 11.40 -0.47 -8.96
N PHE A 155 11.73 0.78 -8.65
CA PHE A 155 10.78 1.77 -8.15
C PHE A 155 9.64 2.01 -9.16
N HIS A 156 9.97 2.28 -10.43
CA HIS A 156 9.02 2.46 -11.52
C HIS A 156 8.05 1.28 -11.62
N GLU A 157 8.58 0.05 -11.74
CA GLU A 157 7.76 -1.15 -11.87
C GLU A 157 6.84 -1.35 -10.67
N TYR A 158 7.33 -1.08 -9.46
CA TYR A 158 6.54 -1.20 -8.25
C TYR A 158 5.38 -0.21 -8.22
N VAL A 159 5.62 1.06 -8.55
CA VAL A 159 4.58 2.10 -8.63
C VAL A 159 3.54 1.72 -9.68
N GLN A 160 3.94 1.24 -10.86
CA GLN A 160 3.01 0.83 -11.91
C GLN A 160 2.13 -0.36 -11.45
N LYS A 161 2.75 -1.41 -10.90
CA LYS A 161 2.07 -2.62 -10.43
C LYS A 161 1.07 -2.35 -9.31
N ASN A 162 1.36 -1.38 -8.44
CA ASN A 162 0.54 -1.06 -7.27
C ASN A 162 -0.30 0.21 -7.44
N SER A 163 -0.35 0.78 -8.65
CA SER A 163 -0.97 2.09 -8.90
C SER A 163 -2.47 2.16 -8.56
N ILE A 164 -3.17 1.02 -8.50
CA ILE A 164 -4.60 0.99 -8.10
C ILE A 164 -4.81 1.28 -6.62
N PHE A 165 -3.77 1.07 -5.80
CA PHE A 165 -3.78 1.27 -4.35
C PHE A 165 -3.14 2.60 -3.96
N LEU A 166 -2.68 3.38 -4.94
CA LEU A 166 -2.15 4.72 -4.74
C LEU A 166 -3.24 5.71 -5.16
N GLY A 167 -3.64 6.60 -4.27
CA GLY A 167 -4.52 7.72 -4.62
C GLY A 167 -3.92 8.53 -5.79
N ASN A 168 -4.77 9.10 -6.65
CA ASN A 168 -4.33 9.76 -7.90
C ASN A 168 -3.21 10.79 -7.65
N ASP A 169 -3.37 11.64 -6.64
CA ASP A 169 -2.39 12.67 -6.28
C ASP A 169 -1.02 12.07 -5.95
N LEU A 170 -0.99 11.02 -5.11
CA LEU A 170 0.25 10.31 -4.74
C LEU A 170 0.88 9.63 -5.96
N LYS A 171 0.05 8.97 -6.77
CA LYS A 171 0.49 8.29 -7.99
C LYS A 171 1.15 9.25 -8.97
N GLU A 172 0.54 10.41 -9.20
CA GLU A 172 1.07 11.42 -10.12
C GLU A 172 2.41 11.97 -9.63
N LEU A 173 2.56 12.25 -8.33
CA LEU A 173 3.83 12.67 -7.73
C LEU A 173 4.91 11.59 -7.84
N PHE A 174 4.60 10.33 -7.53
CA PHE A 174 5.57 9.24 -7.70
C PHE A 174 6.04 9.10 -9.16
N ILE A 175 5.12 9.24 -10.13
CA ILE A 175 5.46 9.19 -11.56
C ILE A 175 6.29 10.41 -11.99
N ALA A 176 6.02 11.60 -11.42
CA ALA A 176 6.82 12.79 -11.70
C ALA A 176 8.26 12.62 -11.20
N ILE A 177 8.42 12.17 -9.95
CA ILE A 177 9.73 11.91 -9.34
C ILE A 177 10.48 10.81 -10.09
N ASP A 178 9.81 9.73 -10.47
CA ASP A 178 10.38 8.65 -11.29
C ASP A 178 11.02 9.17 -12.59
N LYS A 179 10.28 10.01 -13.33
CA LYS A 179 10.79 10.64 -14.57
C LYS A 179 12.00 11.52 -14.31
N MET A 180 11.98 12.32 -13.24
CA MET A 180 13.09 13.20 -12.88
C MET A 180 14.34 12.41 -12.50
N LEU A 181 14.21 11.32 -11.73
CA LEU A 181 15.32 10.43 -11.40
C LEU A 181 15.92 9.79 -12.65
N MET A 182 15.07 9.26 -13.55
CA MET A 182 15.53 8.66 -14.79
C MET A 182 16.28 9.68 -15.67
N GLN A 183 15.75 10.90 -15.81
CA GLN A 183 16.39 11.97 -16.57
C GLN A 183 17.74 12.37 -15.95
N ALA A 184 17.83 12.43 -14.63
CA ALA A 184 19.07 12.77 -13.95
C ALA A 184 20.16 11.72 -14.18
N ILE A 185 19.85 10.43 -14.00
CA ILE A 185 20.82 9.35 -14.22
C ILE A 185 21.25 9.33 -15.69
N ALA A 186 20.30 9.46 -16.63
CA ALA A 186 20.61 9.51 -18.06
C ALA A 186 21.49 10.70 -18.43
N LYS A 187 21.25 11.87 -17.82
CA LYS A 187 22.09 13.05 -18.00
C LYS A 187 23.49 12.84 -17.45
N THR A 188 23.62 12.25 -16.26
CA THR A 188 24.92 11.86 -15.71
C THR A 188 25.62 10.89 -16.64
N ASP A 189 24.99 9.79 -17.06
CA ASP A 189 25.59 8.81 -17.98
C ASP A 189 26.06 9.46 -19.30
N TRP A 190 25.24 10.33 -19.88
CA TRP A 190 25.59 11.09 -21.08
C TRP A 190 26.81 11.99 -20.85
N GLU A 191 26.79 12.80 -19.81
CA GLU A 191 27.87 13.74 -19.47
C GLU A 191 29.16 13.03 -19.10
N LEU A 192 29.08 11.83 -18.53
CA LEU A 192 30.23 10.99 -18.23
C LEU A 192 30.97 10.48 -19.48
N GLY A 193 30.33 10.52 -20.65
CA GLY A 193 30.97 10.27 -21.94
C GLY A 193 31.74 11.48 -22.50
N PHE A 194 31.65 12.65 -21.87
CA PHE A 194 32.29 13.89 -22.31
C PHE A 194 33.12 14.53 -21.17
N GLU A 195 34.17 15.28 -21.49
CA GLU A 195 34.88 16.06 -20.47
C GLU A 195 33.95 17.15 -19.91
N LEU A 196 33.60 17.06 -18.63
CA LEU A 196 32.78 18.07 -17.97
C LEU A 196 33.53 19.42 -17.92
N PRO A 197 32.90 20.54 -18.31
CA PRO A 197 33.53 21.86 -18.23
C PRO A 197 33.97 22.22 -16.80
N ALA A 198 35.12 22.87 -16.66
CA ALA A 198 35.57 23.39 -15.37
C ALA A 198 34.53 24.37 -14.78
N GLY A 199 34.11 24.13 -13.53
CA GLY A 199 33.10 24.95 -12.84
C GLY A 199 31.67 24.41 -12.88
N TRP A 200 31.44 23.23 -13.46
CA TRP A 200 30.14 22.59 -13.43
C TRP A 200 29.70 22.25 -11.99
N THR A 201 28.57 22.83 -11.57
CA THR A 201 27.89 22.52 -10.30
C THR A 201 27.31 21.12 -10.35
N ASN A 202 27.43 20.36 -9.26
CA ASN A 202 26.95 18.98 -9.17
C ASN A 202 25.47 18.87 -9.66
N PRO A 203 25.19 18.28 -10.84
CA PRO A 203 23.84 18.18 -11.38
C PRO A 203 22.87 17.44 -10.44
N PHE A 204 23.38 16.59 -9.53
CA PHE A 204 22.56 15.98 -8.49
C PHE A 204 22.05 17.02 -7.50
N LYS A 205 22.90 17.98 -7.11
CA LYS A 205 22.51 18.98 -6.12
C LYS A 205 21.33 19.80 -6.65
N GLN A 206 21.40 20.20 -7.92
CA GLN A 206 20.30 20.87 -8.58
C GLN A 206 19.06 19.97 -8.67
N LEU A 207 19.23 18.69 -9.04
CA LEU A 207 18.12 17.74 -9.06
C LEU A 207 17.47 17.58 -7.67
N VAL A 208 18.26 17.44 -6.61
CA VAL A 208 17.77 17.32 -5.24
C VAL A 208 17.03 18.59 -4.84
N GLU A 209 17.56 19.77 -5.16
CA GLU A 209 16.87 21.04 -4.92
C GLU A 209 15.54 21.13 -5.70
N GLU A 210 15.46 20.60 -6.91
CA GLU A 210 14.24 20.52 -7.72
C GLU A 210 13.25 19.44 -7.24
N LEU A 211 13.76 18.32 -6.70
CA LEU A 211 12.97 17.20 -6.18
C LEU A 211 12.46 17.45 -4.76
N GLN A 212 13.20 18.21 -3.94
CA GLN A 212 12.89 18.39 -2.52
C GLN A 212 11.46 18.89 -2.30
N PRO A 213 10.93 19.88 -3.04
CA PRO A 213 9.54 20.31 -2.88
C PRO A 213 8.53 19.18 -3.15
N GLN A 214 8.78 18.33 -4.16
CA GLN A 214 7.90 17.20 -4.49
C GLN A 214 7.97 16.10 -3.42
N LEU A 215 9.16 15.88 -2.83
CA LEU A 215 9.36 14.93 -1.74
C LEU A 215 8.68 15.40 -0.45
N ASP A 216 8.77 16.69 -0.15
CA ASP A 216 8.10 17.30 1.00
C ASP A 216 6.58 17.24 0.84
N GLU A 217 6.07 17.53 -0.36
CA GLU A 217 4.65 17.39 -0.69
C GLU A 217 4.19 15.93 -0.57
N LEU A 218 4.94 15.00 -1.16
CA LEU A 218 4.66 13.56 -1.09
C LEU A 218 4.64 13.07 0.36
N SER A 219 5.63 13.46 1.16
CA SER A 219 5.71 13.13 2.59
C SER A 219 4.52 13.70 3.36
N GLY A 220 4.13 14.95 3.09
CA GLY A 220 2.97 15.58 3.68
C GLY A 220 1.65 14.86 3.36
N LEU A 221 1.48 14.43 2.11
CA LEU A 221 0.32 13.64 1.69
C LEU A 221 0.29 12.26 2.34
N ILE A 222 1.43 11.57 2.45
CA ILE A 222 1.56 10.28 3.14
C ILE A 222 1.19 10.43 4.62
N GLN A 223 1.74 11.44 5.31
CA GLN A 223 1.43 11.70 6.71
C GLN A 223 -0.04 12.03 6.93
N LYS A 224 -0.64 12.83 6.04
CA LYS A 224 -2.06 13.16 6.09
C LYS A 224 -2.92 11.91 5.90
N HIS A 225 -2.57 11.04 4.97
CA HIS A 225 -3.28 9.79 4.71
C HIS A 225 -3.26 8.89 5.96
N ILE A 226 -2.08 8.68 6.55
CA ILE A 226 -1.91 7.90 7.78
C ILE A 226 -2.67 8.53 8.97
N ALA A 227 -2.72 9.86 9.05
CA ALA A 227 -3.43 10.55 10.13
C ALA A 227 -4.96 10.41 10.01
N GLN A 228 -5.50 10.41 8.78
CA GLN A 228 -6.93 10.21 8.54
C GLN A 228 -7.41 8.83 8.97
N GLU A 229 -6.58 7.80 8.80
CA GLU A 229 -6.90 6.44 9.25
C GLU A 229 -7.01 6.31 10.77
N LYS A 230 -6.22 7.08 11.54
CA LYS A 230 -6.28 7.04 13.01
C LYS A 230 -7.57 7.63 13.59
N MET A 231 -8.35 8.35 12.78
CA MET A 231 -9.60 8.99 13.21
C MET A 231 -10.85 8.14 12.94
N VAL A 232 -10.71 7.02 12.24
CA VAL A 232 -11.79 6.07 11.90
C VAL A 232 -11.74 4.87 12.84
#